data_AF-A0A2N6UJF9-F1
#
_entry.id   AF-A0A2N6UJF9-F1
#
_cell.length_a   1.000
_cell.length_b   1.000
_cell.length_c   1.000
_cell.angle_alpha   90.00
_cell.angle_beta   90.00
_cell.angle_gamma   90.00
#
_symmetry.space_group_name_H-M   'P 1'
#
loop_
_entity.id
_entity.type
_entity.pdbx_description
1 polymer ?
#
loop_
_entity_poly.entity_id
_entity_poly.type
_entity_poly.pdbx_seq_one_letter_code
_entity_poly.pdbx_strand_id
1 'polypeptide(L)'
;MDKIVSKIVALGVPGLVLLLAIGATGYVGAAAITAALCAIGPFGMIGGIATLGLIGLISQAISEYGFEKIFVQVVKELVKKGETKESILLKINSYKISKSLKLKLKEILEENWNDELNFREGGTL
;
A
#
# COMPACT_ATOMS: atom_id res chain seq x y z
N MET A 1 -3.11 -12.82 -8.68
CA MET A 1 -3.14 -11.34 -8.53
C MET A 1 -4.43 -10.83 -7.87
N ASP A 2 -5.62 -11.09 -8.41
CA ASP A 2 -6.88 -10.42 -7.98
C ASP A 2 -7.24 -10.59 -6.50
N LYS A 3 -7.02 -11.77 -5.92
CA LYS A 3 -7.38 -12.03 -4.51
C LYS A 3 -6.56 -11.20 -3.52
N ILE A 4 -5.29 -10.92 -3.82
CA ILE A 4 -4.41 -10.15 -2.92
C ILE A 4 -4.66 -8.66 -3.11
N VAL A 5 -4.77 -8.20 -4.36
CA VAL A 5 -5.17 -6.82 -4.69
C VAL A 5 -6.51 -6.49 -4.04
N SER A 6 -7.51 -7.37 -4.17
CA SER A 6 -8.83 -7.20 -3.55
C SER A 6 -8.76 -7.08 -2.01
N LYS A 7 -7.90 -7.87 -1.34
CA LYS A 7 -7.67 -7.76 0.12
C LYS A 7 -7.06 -6.41 0.51
N ILE A 8 -6.09 -5.92 -0.26
CA ILE A 8 -5.47 -4.60 -0.01
C ILE A 8 -6.51 -3.48 -0.25
N VAL A 9 -7.28 -3.58 -1.33
CA VAL A 9 -8.34 -2.62 -1.69
C VAL A 9 -9.51 -2.65 -0.69
N ALA A 10 -9.78 -3.80 -0.05
CA ALA A 10 -10.78 -3.91 1.00
C ALA A 10 -10.42 -3.09 2.25
N LEU A 11 -9.13 -2.89 2.50
CA LEU A 11 -8.64 -1.99 3.55
C LEU A 11 -8.65 -0.51 3.13
N GLY A 12 -8.83 -0.22 1.84
CA GLY A 12 -8.81 1.15 1.31
C GLY A 12 -7.41 1.77 1.33
N VAL A 13 -7.34 3.08 1.61
CA VAL A 13 -6.07 3.81 1.74
C VAL A 13 -5.12 3.25 2.81
N PRO A 14 -5.60 2.76 3.98
CA PRO A 14 -4.74 2.03 4.92
C PRO A 14 -3.99 0.83 4.30
N GLY A 15 -4.64 0.10 3.38
CA GLY A 15 -4.01 -1.01 2.67
C GLY A 15 -2.93 -0.55 1.68
N LEU A 16 -3.19 0.55 0.96
CA LEU A 16 -2.20 1.17 0.08
C LEU A 16 -0.98 1.68 0.86
N VAL A 17 -1.18 2.31 2.02
CA VAL A 17 -0.10 2.75 2.90
C VAL A 17 0.74 1.58 3.40
N LEU A 18 0.12 0.45 3.72
CA LEU A 18 0.84 -0.76 4.12
C LEU A 18 1.70 -1.30 2.98
N LEU A 19 1.14 -1.39 1.77
CA LEU A 19 1.86 -1.80 0.57
C LEU A 19 3.07 -0.89 0.32
N LEU A 20 2.85 0.43 0.31
CA LEU A 20 3.88 1.43 0.14
C LEU A 20 4.97 1.34 1.22
N ALA A 21 4.60 1.11 2.48
CA ALA A 21 5.55 0.96 3.58
C ALA A 21 6.44 -0.28 3.40
N ILE A 22 5.89 -1.41 2.93
CA ILE A 22 6.66 -2.62 2.62
C ILE A 22 7.64 -2.34 1.48
N GLY A 23 7.19 -1.67 0.40
CA GLY A 23 8.05 -1.23 -0.70
C GLY A 23 9.17 -0.27 -0.24
N ALA A 24 8.83 0.69 0.62
CA ALA A 24 9.76 1.73 1.10
C ALA A 24 10.84 1.24 2.06
N THR A 25 10.56 0.18 2.81
CA THR A 25 11.41 -0.25 3.94
C THR A 25 12.04 -1.63 3.75
N GLY A 26 11.68 -2.33 2.67
CA GLY A 26 12.10 -3.70 2.43
C GLY A 26 11.60 -4.68 3.49
N TYR A 27 11.87 -5.96 3.29
CA TYR A 27 11.42 -7.06 4.15
C TYR A 27 11.85 -6.93 5.63
N VAL A 28 12.96 -6.24 5.89
CA VAL A 28 13.57 -6.13 7.23
C VAL A 28 12.92 -5.01 8.08
N GLY A 29 12.48 -3.91 7.47
CA GLY A 29 11.83 -2.80 8.18
C GLY A 29 10.33 -2.98 8.41
N ALA A 30 9.66 -3.76 7.54
CA ALA A 30 8.22 -4.01 7.59
C ALA A 30 7.79 -4.69 8.91
N ALA A 31 8.60 -5.61 9.46
CA ALA A 31 8.28 -6.31 10.71
C ALA A 31 8.24 -5.37 11.92
N ALA A 32 9.18 -4.42 12.02
CA ALA A 32 9.25 -3.47 13.14
C ALA A 32 8.13 -2.41 13.08
N ILE A 33 7.84 -1.89 11.89
CA ILE A 33 6.75 -0.92 11.69
C ILE A 33 5.39 -1.59 11.90
N THR A 34 5.24 -2.83 11.46
CA THR A 34 4.03 -3.63 11.69
C THR A 34 3.85 -3.98 13.15
N ALA A 35 4.89 -4.40 13.86
CA ALA A 35 4.80 -4.66 15.29
C ALA A 35 4.37 -3.41 16.06
N ALA A 36 4.92 -2.24 15.71
CA ALA A 36 4.53 -0.97 16.29
C ALA A 36 3.08 -0.55 15.93
N LEU A 37 2.63 -0.81 14.70
CA LEU A 37 1.26 -0.51 14.27
C LEU A 37 0.23 -1.50 14.84
N CYS A 38 0.60 -2.79 14.98
CA CYS A 38 -0.17 -3.83 15.65
C CYS A 38 -0.32 -3.58 17.15
N ALA A 39 0.70 -2.99 17.78
CA ALA A 39 0.61 -2.56 19.18
C ALA A 39 -0.37 -1.37 19.37
N ILE A 40 -0.68 -0.63 18.29
CA ILE A 40 -1.54 0.58 18.32
C ILE A 40 -2.91 0.33 17.63
N GLY A 41 -3.11 -0.81 16.97
CA GLY A 41 -4.37 -1.12 16.27
C GLY A 41 -5.54 -1.44 17.22
N PRO A 42 -6.79 -1.09 16.86
CA PRO A 42 -7.95 -1.67 17.53
C PRO A 42 -7.86 -3.20 17.36
N PHE A 43 -8.26 -3.99 18.36
CA PHE A 43 -8.18 -5.48 18.40
C PHE A 43 -6.87 -6.13 18.92
N GLY A 44 -5.84 -5.36 19.32
CA GLY A 44 -4.66 -5.91 20.01
C GLY A 44 -3.99 -7.07 19.27
N MET A 45 -3.83 -8.23 19.92
CA MET A 45 -3.19 -9.43 19.36
C MET A 45 -3.85 -9.95 18.07
N ILE A 46 -5.18 -9.83 17.93
CA ILE A 46 -5.90 -10.31 16.74
C ILE A 46 -5.57 -9.43 15.53
N GLY A 47 -5.56 -8.11 15.72
CA GLY A 47 -5.09 -7.16 14.71
C GLY A 47 -3.62 -7.41 14.36
N GLY A 48 -2.83 -7.77 15.37
CA GLY A 48 -1.49 -8.37 15.27
C GLY A 48 -1.37 -9.43 14.18
N ILE A 49 -2.00 -10.57 14.41
CA ILE A 49 -1.92 -11.76 13.56
C ILE A 49 -2.50 -11.47 12.17
N ALA A 50 -3.62 -10.76 12.09
CA ALA A 50 -4.24 -10.41 10.81
C ALA A 50 -3.32 -9.57 9.92
N THR A 51 -2.64 -8.59 10.50
CA THR A 51 -1.71 -7.72 9.76
C THR A 51 -0.48 -8.50 9.31
N LEU A 52 0.09 -9.35 10.17
CA LEU A 52 1.20 -10.23 9.80
C LEU A 52 0.83 -11.18 8.64
N GLY A 53 -0.37 -11.76 8.68
CA GLY A 53 -0.88 -12.58 7.58
C GLY A 53 -0.99 -11.80 6.27
N LEU A 54 -1.48 -10.55 6.33
CA LEU A 54 -1.57 -9.70 5.15
C LEU A 54 -0.18 -9.34 4.58
N ILE A 55 0.79 -9.03 5.44
CA ILE A 55 2.17 -8.73 5.01
C ILE A 55 2.81 -9.95 4.36
N GLY A 56 2.59 -11.15 4.89
CA GLY A 56 3.05 -12.38 4.26
C GLY A 56 2.49 -12.54 2.83
N LEU A 57 1.19 -12.27 2.66
CA LEU A 57 0.55 -12.32 1.34
C LEU A 57 1.05 -11.22 0.38
N ILE A 58 1.22 -9.98 0.87
CA ILE A 58 1.76 -8.88 0.07
C ILE A 58 3.20 -9.18 -0.34
N SER A 59 4.01 -9.68 0.60
CA SER A 59 5.39 -10.07 0.37
C SER A 59 5.52 -11.14 -0.71
N GLN A 60 4.67 -12.17 -0.66
CA GLN A 60 4.63 -13.19 -1.69
C GLN A 60 4.23 -12.61 -3.05
N ALA A 61 3.21 -11.73 -3.08
CA ALA A 61 2.78 -11.07 -4.31
C ALA A 61 3.86 -10.16 -4.91
N ILE A 62 4.61 -9.43 -4.08
CA ILE A 62 5.73 -8.59 -4.55
C ILE A 62 6.83 -9.48 -5.14
N SER A 63 7.17 -10.61 -4.49
CA SER A 63 8.16 -11.55 -5.03
C SER A 63 7.73 -12.19 -6.36
N GLU A 64 6.44 -12.46 -6.53
CA GLU A 64 5.92 -13.18 -7.70
C GLU A 64 5.59 -12.25 -8.89
N TYR A 65 5.06 -11.05 -8.62
CA TYR A 65 4.54 -10.15 -9.66
C TYR A 65 5.30 -8.82 -9.78
N GLY A 66 6.17 -8.49 -8.81
CA GLY A 66 6.81 -7.19 -8.70
C GLY A 66 5.94 -6.16 -7.95
N PHE A 67 6.59 -5.21 -7.28
CA PHE A 67 5.93 -4.17 -6.47
C PHE A 67 5.05 -3.24 -7.33
N GLU A 68 5.60 -2.76 -8.43
CA GLU A 68 5.02 -1.83 -9.41
C GLU A 68 3.64 -2.29 -9.92
N LYS A 69 3.58 -3.53 -10.46
CA LYS A 69 2.32 -4.12 -10.95
C LYS A 69 1.24 -4.19 -9.86
N ILE A 70 1.59 -4.58 -8.64
CA ILE A 70 0.65 -4.67 -7.52
C ILE A 70 0.17 -3.27 -7.12
N PHE A 71 1.07 -2.30 -7.05
CA PHE A 71 0.76 -0.91 -6.72
C PHE A 71 -0.26 -0.32 -7.70
N VAL A 72 -0.01 -0.44 -9.00
CA VAL A 72 -0.89 0.09 -10.06
C VAL A 72 -2.28 -0.53 -9.99
N GLN A 73 -2.36 -1.84 -9.76
CA GLN A 73 -3.64 -2.54 -9.65
C GLN A 73 -4.44 -2.04 -8.45
N VAL A 74 -3.80 -1.89 -7.29
CA VAL A 74 -4.45 -1.37 -6.07
C VAL A 74 -4.92 0.07 -6.27
N VAL A 75 -4.07 0.94 -6.83
CA VAL A 75 -4.44 2.34 -7.10
C VAL A 75 -5.60 2.43 -8.09
N LYS A 76 -5.59 1.66 -9.19
CA LYS A 76 -6.70 1.62 -10.17
C LYS A 76 -8.01 1.20 -9.53
N GLU A 77 -7.99 0.18 -8.67
CA GLU A 77 -9.18 -0.28 -7.96
C GLU A 77 -9.66 0.74 -6.91
N LEU A 78 -8.77 1.48 -6.24
CA LEU A 78 -9.14 2.57 -5.35
C LEU A 78 -9.76 3.75 -6.12
N VAL A 79 -9.21 4.09 -7.28
CA VAL A 79 -9.75 5.15 -8.16
C VAL A 79 -11.13 4.76 -8.68
N LYS A 80 -11.35 3.51 -9.09
CA LYS A 80 -12.69 3.00 -9.45
C LYS A 80 -13.70 3.11 -8.30
N LYS A 81 -13.24 3.04 -7.05
CA LYS A 81 -14.07 3.23 -5.85
C LYS A 81 -14.30 4.71 -5.47
N GLY A 82 -13.77 5.65 -6.25
CA GLY A 82 -13.96 7.09 -6.05
C GLY A 82 -12.84 7.78 -5.28
N GLU A 83 -11.70 7.12 -5.04
CA GLU A 83 -10.53 7.76 -4.44
C GLU A 83 -9.74 8.55 -5.50
N THR A 84 -9.35 9.78 -5.20
CA THR A 84 -8.41 10.54 -6.05
C THR A 84 -7.03 10.59 -5.43
N LYS A 85 -6.03 11.03 -6.20
CA LYS A 85 -4.66 11.25 -5.69
C LYS A 85 -4.68 12.18 -4.48
N GLU A 86 -5.46 13.26 -4.56
CA GLU A 86 -5.60 14.25 -3.50
C GLU A 86 -6.27 13.64 -2.26
N SER A 87 -7.31 12.83 -2.44
CA SER A 87 -7.96 12.09 -1.34
C SER A 87 -6.97 11.17 -0.62
N ILE A 88 -6.16 10.42 -1.38
CA ILE A 88 -5.14 9.52 -0.84
C ILE A 88 -4.06 10.33 -0.10
N LEU A 89 -3.57 11.43 -0.66
CA LEU A 89 -2.59 12.31 -0.03
C LEU A 89 -3.13 12.95 1.27
N LEU A 90 -4.39 13.37 1.27
CA LEU A 90 -5.06 13.91 2.47
C LEU A 90 -5.17 12.85 3.57
N LYS A 91 -5.52 11.61 3.21
CA LYS A 91 -5.58 10.47 4.14
C LYS A 91 -4.20 10.08 4.68
N ILE A 92 -3.16 10.07 3.84
CA ILE A 92 -1.78 9.86 4.29
C ILE A 92 -1.36 10.95 5.30
N ASN A 93 -1.72 12.20 5.04
CA ASN A 93 -1.46 13.32 5.94
C ASN A 93 -2.20 13.20 7.28
N SER A 94 -3.43 12.64 7.29
CA SER A 94 -4.23 12.52 8.51
C SER A 94 -3.79 11.39 9.44
N TYR A 95 -3.04 10.40 8.95
CA TYR A 95 -2.53 9.32 9.79
C TYR A 95 -1.52 9.79 10.84
N LYS A 96 -1.61 9.24 12.06
CA LYS A 96 -0.67 9.50 13.16
C LYS A 96 0.63 8.69 13.00
N ILE A 97 1.35 8.92 11.92
CA ILE A 97 2.66 8.31 11.60
C ILE A 97 3.78 9.35 11.54
N SER A 98 5.04 8.92 11.59
CA SER A 98 6.20 9.83 11.58
C SER A 98 6.26 10.68 10.30
N LYS A 99 6.79 11.90 10.41
CA LYS A 99 6.93 12.82 9.27
C LYS A 99 7.78 12.23 8.14
N SER A 100 8.86 11.52 8.49
CA SER A 100 9.73 10.85 7.52
C SER A 100 8.99 9.74 6.75
N LEU A 101 8.13 8.97 7.42
CA LEU A 101 7.32 7.95 6.75
C LEU A 101 6.27 8.59 5.84
N LYS A 102 5.61 9.67 6.27
CA LYS A 102 4.68 10.41 5.39
C LYS A 102 5.37 10.92 4.13
N LEU A 103 6.59 11.44 4.27
CA LEU A 103 7.34 11.99 3.15
C LEU A 103 7.69 10.88 2.15
N LYS A 104 8.24 9.76 2.63
CA LYS A 104 8.52 8.57 1.79
C LYS A 104 7.27 8.01 1.11
N LEU A 105 6.16 7.92 1.83
CA LEU A 105 4.89 7.43 1.25
C LEU A 105 4.40 8.34 0.13
N LYS A 106 4.59 9.66 0.24
CA LYS A 106 4.23 10.63 -0.80
C LYS A 106 5.18 10.54 -2.00
N GLU A 107 6.49 10.44 -1.76
CA GLU A 107 7.49 10.28 -2.83
C GLU A 107 7.19 9.04 -3.66
N ILE A 108 7.03 7.88 -3.02
CA ILE A 108 6.73 6.63 -3.73
C ILE A 108 5.36 6.71 -4.42
N LEU A 109 4.36 7.33 -3.79
CA LEU A 109 3.07 7.56 -4.45
C LEU A 109 3.25 8.44 -5.70
N GLU A 110 4.03 9.52 -5.64
CA GLU A 110 4.22 10.43 -6.77
C GLU A 110 5.04 9.83 -7.91
N GLU A 111 6.15 9.15 -7.59
CA GLU A 111 6.98 8.41 -8.55
C GLU A 111 6.14 7.38 -9.31
N ASN A 112 5.41 6.53 -8.57
CA ASN A 112 4.67 5.43 -9.17
C ASN A 112 3.30 5.85 -9.75
N TRP A 113 2.80 7.06 -9.43
CA TRP A 113 1.55 7.57 -10.01
C TRP A 113 1.71 7.98 -11.46
N ASN A 114 2.84 8.58 -11.85
CA ASN A 114 3.02 9.09 -13.21
C ASN A 114 3.71 8.08 -14.14
N ASP A 115 4.65 7.27 -13.65
CA ASP A 115 5.41 6.34 -14.51
C ASP A 115 4.55 5.17 -15.02
N GLU A 116 3.56 4.68 -14.25
CA GLU A 116 2.79 3.49 -14.62
C GLU A 116 1.29 3.70 -14.93
N LEU A 117 0.70 4.85 -14.56
CA LEU A 117 -0.65 5.19 -15.05
C LEU A 117 -0.63 5.51 -16.56
N ASN A 118 0.49 6.06 -17.07
CA ASN A 118 0.68 6.38 -18.49
C ASN A 118 1.00 5.17 -19.38
N PHE A 119 1.47 4.04 -18.83
CA PHE A 119 1.74 2.82 -19.62
C PHE A 119 0.47 2.12 -20.16
N ARG A 120 -0.73 2.68 -19.91
CA ARG A 120 -2.00 2.27 -20.51
C ARG A 120 -2.65 3.33 -21.42
N GLU A 121 -1.91 4.33 -21.87
CA GLU A 121 -2.28 5.10 -23.08
C GLU A 121 -1.44 4.71 -24.31
N GLY A 122 -0.47 3.79 -24.18
CA GLY A 122 0.36 3.29 -25.29
C GLY A 122 0.04 1.85 -25.73
N GLY A 123 -1.21 1.41 -25.61
CA GLY A 123 -1.60 0.00 -25.75
C GLY A 123 -2.81 -0.27 -26.64
N THR A 124 -2.97 0.48 -27.72
CA THR A 124 -3.71 0.05 -28.92
C THR A 124 -3.06 0.68 -30.14
N LEU A 125 -2.33 -0.14 -30.91
CA LEU A 125 -2.40 -0.31 -32.37
C LEU A 125 -1.44 -1.44 -32.74
#